data_AF-A0A7X0V5F8-F1
#
_entry.id   AF-A0A7X0V5F8-F1
#
_cell.length_a   1.000
_cell.length_b   1.000
_cell.length_c   1.000
_cell.angle_alpha   90.00
_cell.angle_beta   90.00
_cell.angle_gamma   90.00
#
_symmetry.space_group_name_H-M   'P 1'
#
loop_
_entity.id
_entity.type
_entity.pdbx_description
1 polymer ?
#
loop_
_entity_poly.entity_id
_entity_poly.type
_entity_poly.pdbx_seq_one_letter_code
_entity_poly.pdbx_strand_id
1 'polypeptide(L)' 'MQNEQDEMITKKEGYEAMLYLLKAYWENTGSNDLTDILSGGEYWKGTNEPADSAFWEYWMEAIEEVKKNGPLFKVLTKE' A
#
# COMPACT_ATOMS: atom_id res chain seq x y z
N MET A 1 -7.63 13.43 21.48
CA MET A 1 -7.64 12.31 20.54
C MET A 1 -8.72 12.64 19.53
N GLN A 2 -8.34 13.04 18.31
CA GLN A 2 -9.33 13.30 17.26
C GLN A 2 -10.03 11.97 16.98
N ASN A 3 -11.36 11.99 16.99
CA ASN A 3 -12.14 10.91 16.42
C ASN A 3 -11.75 10.85 14.94
N GLU A 4 -10.97 9.84 14.56
CA GLU A 4 -10.82 9.46 13.16
C GLU A 4 -12.21 9.04 12.68
N GLN A 5 -12.97 9.99 12.14
CA GLN A 5 -14.04 9.62 11.23
C GLN A 5 -13.32 8.98 10.04
N ASP A 6 -13.47 7.66 9.90
CA ASP A 6 -12.94 6.88 8.79
C ASP A 6 -13.43 7.49 7.47
N GLU A 7 -12.66 8.39 6.88
CA GLU A 7 -12.83 8.71 5.48
C GLU A 7 -12.44 7.47 4.69
N MET A 8 -13.44 6.85 4.07
CA MET A 8 -13.24 5.73 3.16
C MET A 8 -12.38 6.19 1.98
N ILE A 9 -11.11 5.82 1.98
CA ILE A 9 -10.21 6.11 0.87
C ILE A 9 -10.53 5.22 -0.35
N THR A 10 -10.26 5.75 -1.54
CA THR A 10 -10.34 4.97 -2.78
C THR A 10 -9.21 3.93 -2.85
N LYS A 11 -9.39 2.91 -3.69
CA LYS A 11 -8.34 1.91 -3.96
C LYS A 11 -7.04 2.56 -4.44
N LYS A 12 -7.15 3.64 -5.23
CA LYS A 12 -5.98 4.39 -5.72
C LYS A 12 -5.30 5.15 -4.58
N GLU A 13 -6.05 5.86 -3.74
CA GLU A 13 -5.47 6.55 -2.58
C GLU A 13 -4.81 5.58 -1.61
N GLY A 14 -5.39 4.39 -1.39
CA GLY A 14 -4.75 3.35 -0.60
C GLY A 14 -3.44 2.83 -1.21
N TYR A 15 -3.39 2.68 -2.54
CA TYR A 15 -2.18 2.29 -3.25
C TYR A 15 -1.08 3.35 -3.11
N GLU A 16 -1.42 4.63 -3.33
CA GLU A 16 -0.50 5.75 -3.14
C GLU A 16 0.00 5.82 -1.69
N ALA A 17 -0.89 5.67 -0.71
CA ALA A 17 -0.52 5.67 0.71
C ALA A 17 0.48 4.55 1.04
N MET A 18 0.30 3.37 0.46
CA MET A 18 1.25 2.25 0.58
C MET A 18 2.62 2.61 -0.03
N LEU A 19 2.66 3.20 -1.22
CA LEU A 19 3.92 3.64 -1.84
C LEU A 19 4.64 4.71 -1.02
N TYR A 20 3.91 5.69 -0.47
CA TYR A 20 4.49 6.71 0.42
C TYR A 20 5.12 6.09 1.67
N LEU A 21 4.47 5.08 2.27
CA LEU A 21 5.01 4.36 3.42
C LEU A 21 6.33 3.65 3.06
N LEU A 22 6.34 2.90 1.95
CA LEU A 22 7.54 2.19 1.49
C LEU A 22 8.68 3.16 1.16
N LYS A 23 8.37 4.29 0.53
CA LYS A 23 9.34 5.34 0.25
C LYS A 23 9.96 5.89 1.54
N ALA A 24 9.14 6.18 2.55
CA ALA A 24 9.65 6.65 3.85
C ALA A 24 10.56 5.60 4.54
N TYR A 25 10.23 4.32 4.43
CA TYR A 25 11.10 3.25 4.92
C TYR A 25 12.42 3.16 4.15
N TRP A 26 12.37 3.26 2.83
CA TRP A 26 13.57 3.29 1.98
C TRP A 26 14.46 4.47 2.31
N GLU A 27 13.91 5.69 2.42
CA GLU A 27 14.67 6.90 2.79
C GLU A 27 15.36 6.78 4.15
N ASN A 28 14.76 6.05 5.10
CA ASN A 28 15.32 5.85 6.44
C ASN A 28 16.34 4.70 6.53
N THR A 29 16.32 3.74 5.61
CA THR A 29 17.13 2.51 5.70
C THR A 29 18.17 2.36 4.60
N GLY A 30 17.96 3.00 3.45
CA GLY A 30 18.73 2.78 2.22
C GLY A 30 18.60 1.37 1.66
N SER A 31 17.54 0.62 2.02
CA SER A 31 17.40 -0.78 1.60
C SER A 31 17.14 -0.88 0.08
N ASN A 32 18.08 -1.50 -0.65
CA ASN A 32 17.91 -1.76 -2.08
C ASN A 32 16.72 -2.70 -2.37
N ASP A 33 16.31 -3.54 -1.43
CA ASP A 33 15.16 -4.43 -1.64
C ASP A 33 13.84 -3.65 -1.83
N LEU A 34 13.78 -2.40 -1.37
CA LEU A 34 12.63 -1.52 -1.56
C LEU A 34 12.67 -0.77 -2.90
N THR A 35 13.83 -0.67 -3.57
CA THR A 35 13.93 0.09 -4.82
C THR A 35 13.19 -0.60 -5.96
N ASP A 36 13.19 -1.94 -5.98
CA ASP A 36 12.49 -2.71 -7.00
C ASP A 36 10.98 -2.50 -6.89
N ILE A 37 10.44 -2.56 -5.66
CA ILE A 37 9.02 -2.31 -5.38
C ILE A 37 8.61 -0.88 -5.76
N LEU A 38 9.43 0.11 -5.41
CA LEU A 38 9.14 1.51 -5.71
C LEU A 38 9.19 1.79 -7.21
N SER A 39 10.15 1.19 -7.93
CA SER A 39 10.26 1.34 -9.39
C SER A 39 9.09 0.68 -10.15
N GLY A 40 8.60 -0.48 -9.69
CA GLY A 40 7.42 -1.13 -10.27
C GLY A 40 6.12 -0.38 -10.01
N GLY A 41 6.07 0.42 -8.95
CA GLY A 41 4.92 1.26 -8.61
C GLY A 41 4.83 2.60 -9.36
N GLU A 42 5.82 2.96 -10.18
CA GLU A 42 5.79 4.17 -11.00
C GLU A 42 4.67 4.13 -12.06
N TYR A 43 4.15 5.28 -12.46
CA TYR A 43 3.11 5.35 -13.51
C TYR A 43 3.71 5.75 -14.85
N TRP A 44 3.18 5.20 -15.95
CA TRP A 44 3.41 5.79 -17.26
C TRP A 44 2.78 7.19 -17.31
N LYS A 45 3.46 8.15 -17.95
CA LYS A 45 2.99 9.53 -18.02
C LYS A 45 1.60 9.58 -18.67
N GLY A 46 0.60 10.06 -17.92
CA GLY A 46 -0.77 10.23 -18.39
C GLY A 46 -1.68 9.01 -18.17
N THR A 47 -1.20 7.94 -17.52
CA THR A 47 -2.05 6.81 -17.09
C THR A 47 -2.36 6.90 -15.60
N ASN A 48 -3.44 6.23 -15.18
CA ASN A 48 -3.80 6.02 -13.77
C ASN A 48 -3.41 4.61 -13.29
N GLU A 49 -2.63 3.89 -14.10
CA GLU A 49 -2.20 2.52 -13.84
C GLU A 49 -0.67 2.47 -13.77
N PRO A 50 -0.09 1.71 -12.82
CA PRO A 50 1.35 1.53 -12.72
C PRO A 50 1.95 1.01 -14.03
N ALA A 51 3.23 1.30 -14.23
CA ALA A 51 3.98 0.91 -15.39
C ALA A 51 4.13 -0.61 -15.50
N ASP A 52 4.20 -1.27 -14.35
CA ASP A 52 4.06 -2.71 -14.20
C ASP A 52 2.64 -3.04 -13.72
N SER A 53 1.83 -3.62 -14.62
CA SER A 53 0.45 -3.98 -14.32
C SER A 53 0.33 -5.02 -13.20
N ALA A 54 1.36 -5.83 -12.96
CA ALA A 54 1.35 -6.84 -11.90
C ALA A 54 1.25 -6.20 -10.50
N PHE A 55 1.83 -5.01 -10.30
CA PHE A 55 1.74 -4.31 -9.01
C PHE A 55 0.31 -3.88 -8.68
N TRP A 56 -0.45 -3.45 -9.68
CA TRP A 56 -1.85 -3.11 -9.48
C TRP A 56 -2.67 -4.37 -9.15
N GLU A 57 -2.39 -5.49 -9.82
CA GLU A 57 -3.04 -6.78 -9.53
C GLU A 57 -2.73 -7.24 -8.10
N TYR A 58 -1.47 -7.21 -7.66
CA TYR A 58 -1.08 -7.55 -6.29
C TYR A 58 -1.76 -6.67 -5.24
N TRP A 59 -1.89 -5.37 -5.52
CA TRP A 59 -2.62 -4.45 -4.65
C TRP A 59 -4.10 -4.81 -4.55
N MET A 60 -4.74 -5.10 -5.68
CA MET A 60 -6.13 -5.52 -5.74
C MET A 60 -6.39 -6.83 -4.99
N GLU A 61 -5.51 -7.82 -5.16
CA GLU A 61 -5.55 -9.09 -4.43
C GLU A 61 -5.38 -8.88 -2.91
N ALA A 62 -4.44 -8.02 -2.49
CA ALA A 62 -4.25 -7.71 -1.08
C ALA A 62 -5.49 -7.08 -0.44
N ILE A 63 -6.19 -6.19 -1.17
CA ILE A 63 -7.47 -5.61 -0.71
C ILE A 63 -8.52 -6.72 -0.54
N GLU A 64 -8.60 -7.67 -1.47
CA GLU A 64 -9.56 -8.78 -1.39
C GLU A 64 -9.25 -9.72 -0.22
N GLU A 65 -7.97 -10.03 0.01
CA GLU A 65 -7.52 -10.85 1.13
C GLU A 65 -7.87 -10.21 2.48
N VAL A 66 -7.66 -8.89 2.64
CA VAL A 66 -8.07 -8.18 3.87
C VAL A 66 -9.59 -8.19 4.06
N LYS A 67 -10.36 -8.04 2.98
CA LYS A 67 -11.84 -8.11 3.07
C LYS A 67 -12.33 -9.50 3.45
N LYS A 68 -11.66 -10.54 2.97
CA LYS A 68 -12.04 -11.93 3.20
C LYS A 68 -11.61 -12.45 4.56
N ASN A 69 -10.37 -12.15 4.96
CA ASN A 69 -9.75 -12.74 6.15
C ASN A 69 -9.65 -11.77 7.33
N GLY A 70 -9.92 -10.48 7.12
CA GLY A 70 -9.71 -9.43 8.11
C GLY A 70 -8.26 -8.92 8.14
N PRO A 71 -7.89 -8.15 9.18
CA PRO A 71 -6.55 -7.59 9.31
C PRO A 71 -5.44 -8.65 9.37
N LEU A 72 -4.30 -8.38 8.72
CA LEU A 72 -3.15 -9.29 8.69
C LEU A 72 -2.64 -9.63 10.10
N PHE A 73 -2.56 -8.62 10.98
CA PHE A 73 -2.17 -8.79 12.37
C PHE A 73 -3.40 -8.78 13.27
N LYS A 74 -3.53 -9.82 14.10
CA LYS A 74 -4.58 -9.87 15.12
C LYS A 74 -4.25 -8.90 16.25
N VAL A 75 -5.27 -8.19 16.74
CA VAL A 75 -5.15 -7.37 17.94
C VAL A 75 -4.80 -8.28 19.11
N LEU A 76 -3.62 -8.07 19.72
CA LEU A 76 -3.26 -8.74 20.97
C LEU A 76 -4.07 -8.10 22.10
N THR A 77 -4.99 -8.86 22.70
CA THR A 77 -5.66 -8.44 23.93
C THR A 77 -4.70 -8.71 25.10
N LYS A 78 -4.41 -7.66 25.89
CA LYS A 78 -3.83 -7.87 27.22
C LYS A 78 -4.88 -8.55 28.08
N GLU A 79 -4.58 -9.75 28.59
CA GLU A 79 -5.33 -10.36 29.70
C GLU A 79 -5.22 -9.52 30.97
#